data_AF-H0TEA6-F1
#
_entry.id   AF-H0TEA6-F1
#
_cell.length_a   1.000
_cell.length_b   1.000
_cell.length_c   1.000
_cell.angle_alpha   90.00
_cell.angle_beta   90.00
_cell.angle_gamma   90.00
#
_symmetry.space_group_name_H-M   'P 1'
#
loop_
_entity.id
_entity.type
_entity.pdbx_description
1 polymer ?
#
loop_
_entity_poly.entity_id
_entity_poly.type
_entity_poly.pdbx_seq_one_letter_code
_entity_poly.pdbx_strand_id
1 'polypeptide(L)'
;MKLLAGLSVRTKLGLIIGILALLLVGSLGVGLTDSFGRYQAAQRVAQLAGADQHLFATLIGFRLERGTFLATLVAEGAADAAADARIATNRQISDAAYNNVHDAISAFADPRIVGRLATLVATHDRLASLRSDAERAIHQPRASRDTQVADAFRKAAQDYLEAILALAANLEETLKLVDPVVDQMVNVKQSAWAARNFGGLFAVRIENAAASGKPWSPPDIVAGAEDVGRQARHGARC
;
A
#
# COMPACT_ATOMS: atom_id res chain seq x y z
N MET A 1 -21.25 58.29 22.54
CA MET A 1 -20.56 57.70 23.71
C MET A 1 -21.16 58.17 25.05
N LYS A 2 -22.49 58.14 25.24
CA LYS A 2 -23.15 58.60 26.50
C LYS A 2 -23.56 57.47 27.47
N LEU A 3 -23.35 56.20 27.09
CA LEU A 3 -23.82 55.03 27.87
C LEU A 3 -22.97 54.70 29.11
N LEU A 4 -21.78 55.29 29.26
CA LEU A 4 -20.83 54.97 30.36
C LEU A 4 -20.63 56.10 31.37
N ALA A 5 -21.34 57.22 31.21
CA ALA A 5 -21.11 58.45 31.97
C ALA A 5 -21.60 58.39 33.43
N GLY A 6 -22.54 57.49 33.76
CA GLY A 6 -23.10 57.34 35.13
C GLY A 6 -22.61 56.13 35.92
N LEU A 7 -21.68 55.33 35.38
CA LEU A 7 -21.20 54.10 36.03
C LEU A 7 -20.06 54.37 37.02
N SER A 8 -20.16 53.79 38.22
CA SER A 8 -19.09 53.76 39.23
C SER A 8 -17.80 53.15 38.65
N VAL A 9 -16.64 53.64 39.09
CA VAL A 9 -15.31 53.12 38.72
C VAL A 9 -15.22 51.60 38.94
N ARG A 10 -15.84 51.09 40.02
CA ARG A 10 -15.91 49.66 40.33
C ARG A 10 -16.58 48.85 39.22
N THR A 11 -17.66 49.37 38.64
CA THR A 11 -18.40 48.67 37.59
C THR A 11 -17.64 48.69 36.26
N LYS A 12 -16.92 49.78 35.96
CA LYS A 12 -16.06 49.86 34.77
C LYS A 12 -14.92 48.84 34.84
N LEU A 13 -14.26 48.74 36.00
CA LEU A 13 -13.18 47.77 36.21
C LEU A 13 -13.70 46.32 36.10
N GLY A 14 -14.85 46.03 36.73
CA GLY A 14 -15.48 44.71 36.66
C GLY A 14 -15.90 44.32 35.23
N LEU A 15 -16.39 45.28 34.44
CA LEU A 15 -16.79 45.03 33.04
C LEU A 15 -15.56 44.75 32.15
N ILE A 16 -14.47 45.49 32.34
CA ILE A 16 -13.21 45.25 31.60
C ILE A 16 -12.67 43.86 31.93
N ILE A 17 -12.58 43.51 33.23
CA ILE A 17 -12.10 42.19 33.66
C ILE A 17 -13.02 41.09 33.14
N GLY A 18 -14.34 41.28 33.18
CA GLY A 18 -15.31 40.33 32.65
C GLY A 18 -15.17 40.11 31.14
N ILE A 19 -14.95 41.17 30.36
CA ILE A 19 -14.71 41.06 28.91
C ILE A 19 -13.40 40.35 28.63
N LEU A 20 -12.32 40.68 29.33
CA LEU A 20 -11.01 40.01 29.17
C LEU A 20 -11.10 38.53 29.54
N ALA A 21 -11.81 38.19 30.62
CA ALA A 21 -12.06 36.80 31.01
C ALA A 21 -12.89 36.05 29.96
N LEU A 22 -13.94 36.68 29.40
CA LEU A 22 -14.75 36.10 28.34
C LEU A 22 -13.94 35.85 27.05
N LEU A 23 -13.09 36.80 26.67
CA LEU A 23 -12.18 36.66 25.52
C LEU A 23 -11.17 35.53 25.74
N LEU A 24 -10.63 35.39 26.96
CA LEU A 24 -9.72 34.30 27.32
C LEU A 24 -10.42 32.93 27.29
N VAL A 25 -11.63 32.82 27.86
CA VAL A 25 -12.40 31.56 27.80
C VAL A 25 -12.78 31.21 26.37
N GLY A 26 -13.15 32.21 25.56
CA GLY A 26 -13.44 32.02 24.14
C GLY A 26 -12.23 31.52 23.35
N SER A 27 -11.05 32.12 23.56
CA SER A 27 -9.82 31.69 22.87
C SER A 27 -9.37 30.29 23.28
N LEU A 28 -9.50 29.94 24.56
CA LEU A 28 -9.25 28.59 25.06
C LEU A 28 -10.23 27.57 24.49
N GLY A 29 -11.52 27.94 24.35
CA GLY A 29 -12.54 27.09 23.74
C GLY A 29 -12.23 26.74 22.29
N VAL A 30 -11.84 27.74 21.48
CA VAL A 30 -11.40 27.53 20.09
C VAL A 30 -10.15 26.64 20.05
N GLY A 31 -9.15 26.92 20.90
CA GLY A 31 -7.92 26.12 20.98
C GLY A 31 -8.19 24.66 21.35
N LEU A 32 -9.15 24.40 22.24
CA LEU A 32 -9.54 23.04 22.62
C LEU A 32 -10.21 22.29 21.47
N THR A 33 -11.14 22.93 20.75
CA THR A 33 -11.81 22.31 19.60
C THR A 33 -10.84 21.98 18.47
N ASP A 34 -9.90 22.87 18.19
CA ASP A 34 -8.85 22.66 17.19
C ASP A 34 -7.90 21.53 17.61
N SER A 35 -7.47 21.53 18.87
CA SER A 35 -6.61 20.46 19.42
C SER A 35 -7.28 19.08 19.35
N PHE A 36 -8.58 19.01 19.65
CA PHE A 36 -9.34 17.77 19.56
C PHE A 36 -9.50 17.28 18.11
N GLY A 37 -9.75 18.20 17.17
CA GLY A 37 -9.78 17.89 15.74
C GLY A 37 -8.44 17.33 15.23
N ARG A 38 -7.33 17.96 15.60
CA ARG A 38 -5.98 17.50 15.26
C ARG A 38 -5.67 16.12 15.85
N TYR A 39 -6.09 15.87 17.09
CA TYR A 39 -5.91 14.56 17.73
C TYR A 39 -6.65 13.45 16.97
N GLN A 40 -7.91 13.67 16.60
CA GLN A 40 -8.66 12.70 15.80
C GLN A 40 -8.05 12.47 14.42
N ALA A 41 -7.61 13.55 13.75
CA ALA A 41 -6.92 13.45 12.47
C ALA A 41 -5.64 12.63 12.58
N ALA A 42 -4.80 12.89 13.59
CA ALA A 42 -3.58 12.14 13.84
C ALA A 42 -3.85 10.64 14.12
N GLN A 43 -4.89 10.33 14.91
CA GLN A 43 -5.28 8.95 15.17
C GLN A 43 -5.74 8.24 13.90
N ARG A 44 -6.52 8.93 13.04
CA ARG A 44 -6.96 8.39 11.74
C ARG A 44 -5.78 8.13 10.80
N VAL A 45 -4.81 9.04 10.74
CA VAL A 45 -3.56 8.85 9.97
C VAL A 45 -2.81 7.63 10.48
N ALA A 46 -2.61 7.51 11.80
CA ALA A 46 -1.89 6.38 12.38
C ALA A 46 -2.53 5.03 12.04
N GLN A 47 -3.86 4.94 12.13
CA GLN A 47 -4.59 3.72 11.76
C GLN A 47 -4.48 3.39 10.27
N LEU A 48 -4.68 4.38 9.39
CA LEU A 48 -4.59 4.18 7.94
C LEU A 48 -3.16 3.83 7.49
N ALA A 49 -2.16 4.50 8.06
CA ALA A 49 -0.75 4.23 7.78
C ALA A 49 -0.34 2.83 8.27
N GLY A 50 -0.85 2.39 9.43
CA GLY A 50 -0.64 1.03 9.92
C GLY A 50 -1.25 -0.02 8.98
N ALA A 51 -2.49 0.20 8.53
CA ALA A 51 -3.15 -0.68 7.56
C ALA A 51 -2.38 -0.74 6.22
N ASP A 52 -1.94 0.41 5.72
CA ASP A 52 -1.14 0.53 4.50
C ASP A 52 0.23 -0.17 4.63
N GLN A 53 0.88 -0.09 5.80
CA GLN A 53 2.12 -0.82 6.08
C GLN A 53 1.91 -2.35 6.04
N HIS A 54 0.82 -2.85 6.65
CA HIS A 54 0.49 -4.28 6.57
C HIS A 54 0.15 -4.71 5.14
N LEU A 55 -0.54 -3.86 4.38
CA LEU A 55 -0.86 -4.12 2.98
C LEU A 55 0.39 -4.15 2.11
N PHE A 56 1.35 -3.29 2.39
CA PHE A 56 2.65 -3.30 1.74
C PHE A 56 3.45 -4.57 2.02
N ALA A 57 3.45 -5.06 3.26
CA ALA A 57 4.08 -6.33 3.62
C ALA A 57 3.40 -7.52 2.91
N THR A 58 2.06 -7.51 2.84
CA THR A 58 1.26 -8.48 2.07
C THR A 58 1.70 -8.49 0.60
N LEU A 59 1.81 -7.30 0.02
CA LEU A 59 2.16 -7.08 -1.38
C LEU A 59 3.57 -7.60 -1.73
N ILE A 60 4.56 -7.34 -0.87
CA ILE A 60 5.94 -7.81 -1.10
C ILE A 60 6.00 -9.33 -1.02
N GLY A 61 5.48 -9.92 0.07
CA GLY A 61 5.48 -11.37 0.25
C GLY A 61 4.79 -12.07 -0.91
N PHE A 62 3.59 -11.59 -1.28
CA PHE A 62 2.83 -12.19 -2.38
C PHE A 62 3.53 -12.04 -3.73
N ARG A 63 4.17 -10.90 -4.02
CA ARG A 63 4.94 -10.74 -5.28
C ARG A 63 6.09 -11.73 -5.38
N LEU A 64 6.77 -12.03 -4.28
CA LEU A 64 7.88 -13.00 -4.25
C LEU A 64 7.39 -14.45 -4.38
N GLU A 65 6.28 -14.79 -3.71
CA GLU A 65 5.57 -16.06 -3.91
C GLU A 65 5.19 -16.23 -5.38
N ARG A 66 4.41 -15.28 -5.91
CA ARG A 66 3.92 -15.28 -7.29
C ARG A 66 5.06 -15.36 -8.30
N GLY A 67 6.12 -14.56 -8.14
CA GLY A 67 7.27 -14.60 -9.05
C GLY A 67 7.94 -15.98 -9.09
N THR A 68 8.15 -16.60 -7.93
CA THR A 68 8.74 -17.95 -7.83
C THR A 68 7.83 -18.99 -8.49
N PHE A 69 6.53 -18.91 -8.23
CA PHE A 69 5.52 -19.84 -8.76
C PHE A 69 5.38 -19.75 -10.29
N LEU A 70 5.31 -18.54 -10.82
CA LEU A 70 5.19 -18.33 -12.26
C LEU A 70 6.44 -18.79 -13.01
N ALA A 71 7.63 -18.58 -12.43
CA ALA A 71 8.88 -19.09 -12.99
C ALA A 71 8.90 -20.63 -13.02
N THR A 72 8.43 -21.30 -11.96
CA THR A 72 8.34 -22.77 -11.93
C THR A 72 7.32 -23.33 -12.90
N LEU A 73 6.17 -22.65 -13.08
CA LEU A 73 5.16 -23.06 -14.06
C LEU A 73 5.67 -23.08 -15.52
N VAL A 74 6.64 -22.22 -15.86
CA VAL A 74 7.21 -22.15 -17.22
C VAL A 74 8.52 -22.94 -17.38
N ALA A 75 9.18 -23.32 -16.29
CA ALA A 75 10.41 -24.11 -16.31
C ALA A 75 10.17 -25.53 -16.86
N GLU A 76 11.16 -26.13 -17.51
CA GLU A 76 11.03 -27.49 -18.09
C GLU A 76 10.88 -28.59 -17.00
N GLY A 77 11.68 -28.50 -15.95
CA GLY A 77 11.68 -29.44 -14.82
C GLY A 77 10.65 -29.10 -13.76
N ALA A 78 10.39 -30.07 -12.87
CA ALA A 78 9.60 -29.89 -11.67
C ALA A 78 10.24 -28.86 -10.71
N ALA A 79 9.41 -28.27 -9.85
CA ALA A 79 9.88 -27.45 -8.73
C ALA A 79 10.89 -28.21 -7.86
N ASP A 80 11.94 -27.51 -7.43
CA ASP A 80 12.91 -28.03 -6.49
C ASP A 80 12.58 -27.57 -5.05
N ALA A 81 13.27 -28.16 -4.08
CA ALA A 81 13.07 -27.83 -2.66
C ALA A 81 13.34 -26.34 -2.35
N ALA A 82 14.18 -25.66 -3.14
CA ALA A 82 14.45 -24.24 -2.97
C ALA A 82 13.27 -23.38 -3.43
N ALA A 83 12.64 -23.73 -4.56
CA ALA A 83 11.42 -23.10 -5.04
C ALA A 83 10.27 -23.30 -4.03
N ASP A 84 10.09 -24.50 -3.51
CA ASP A 84 9.06 -24.81 -2.49
C ASP A 84 9.28 -23.99 -1.22
N ALA A 85 10.52 -23.96 -0.69
CA ALA A 85 10.84 -23.19 0.50
C ALA A 85 10.60 -21.69 0.30
N ARG A 86 10.94 -21.15 -0.88
CA ARG A 86 10.65 -19.75 -1.24
C ARG A 86 9.15 -19.48 -1.32
N ILE A 87 8.38 -20.35 -1.94
CA ILE A 87 6.91 -20.21 -2.03
C ILE A 87 6.32 -20.21 -0.63
N ALA A 88 6.63 -21.21 0.19
CA ALA A 88 6.09 -21.36 1.54
C ALA A 88 6.46 -20.18 2.46
N THR A 89 7.73 -19.77 2.48
CA THR A 89 8.21 -18.67 3.33
C THR A 89 7.55 -17.35 2.97
N ASN A 90 7.49 -17.01 1.67
CA ASN A 90 6.89 -15.76 1.23
C ASN A 90 5.37 -15.73 1.43
N ARG A 91 4.71 -16.89 1.27
CA ARG A 91 3.28 -17.04 1.57
C ARG A 91 2.99 -16.81 3.04
N GLN A 92 3.78 -17.40 3.94
CA GLN A 92 3.60 -17.19 5.38
C GLN A 92 3.69 -15.71 5.74
N ILE A 93 4.67 -15.00 5.17
CA ILE A 93 4.82 -13.55 5.36
C ILE A 93 3.60 -12.79 4.84
N SER A 94 3.15 -13.10 3.61
CA SER A 94 2.04 -12.37 3.00
C SER A 94 0.70 -12.66 3.67
N ASP A 95 0.42 -13.91 4.05
CA ASP A 95 -0.85 -14.28 4.66
C ASP A 95 -0.94 -13.76 6.11
N ALA A 96 0.17 -13.74 6.85
CA ALA A 96 0.22 -13.10 8.17
C ALA A 96 -0.04 -11.58 8.08
N ALA A 97 0.57 -10.92 7.11
CA ALA A 97 0.35 -9.49 6.88
C ALA A 97 -1.09 -9.20 6.38
N TYR A 98 -1.65 -10.07 5.54
CA TYR A 98 -3.03 -9.97 5.06
C TYR A 98 -4.05 -10.02 6.19
N ASN A 99 -3.86 -10.91 7.18
CA ASN A 99 -4.74 -10.96 8.34
C ASN A 99 -4.72 -9.64 9.14
N ASN A 100 -3.54 -9.04 9.31
CA ASN A 100 -3.43 -7.72 9.95
C ASN A 100 -4.13 -6.61 9.14
N VAL A 101 -4.12 -6.68 7.80
CA VAL A 101 -4.89 -5.76 6.95
C VAL A 101 -6.39 -5.92 7.20
N HIS A 102 -6.88 -7.16 7.20
CA HIS A 102 -8.28 -7.45 7.44
C HIS A 102 -8.74 -6.88 8.79
N ASP A 103 -7.99 -7.14 9.85
CA ASP A 103 -8.30 -6.67 11.20
C ASP A 103 -8.24 -5.14 11.29
N ALA A 104 -7.18 -4.53 10.73
CA ALA A 104 -7.03 -3.08 10.73
C ALA A 104 -8.15 -2.37 9.96
N ILE A 105 -8.57 -2.91 8.81
CA ILE A 105 -9.53 -2.27 7.92
C ILE A 105 -10.99 -2.53 8.34
N SER A 106 -11.28 -3.67 8.96
CA SER A 106 -12.63 -4.02 9.43
C SER A 106 -13.25 -2.98 10.38
N ALA A 107 -12.41 -2.20 11.07
CA ALA A 107 -12.82 -1.13 11.97
C ALA A 107 -13.14 0.22 11.27
N PHE A 108 -12.88 0.35 9.96
CA PHE A 108 -13.10 1.60 9.23
C PHE A 108 -14.51 1.70 8.65
N ALA A 109 -15.13 2.88 8.77
CA ALA A 109 -16.47 3.15 8.28
C ALA A 109 -16.53 3.69 6.83
N ASP A 110 -15.41 3.80 6.10
CA ASP A 110 -15.41 4.30 4.71
C ASP A 110 -15.93 3.21 3.74
N PRO A 111 -17.09 3.39 3.08
CA PRO A 111 -17.66 2.38 2.20
C PRO A 111 -16.75 1.99 1.03
N ARG A 112 -15.92 2.92 0.53
CA ARG A 112 -14.98 2.64 -0.56
C ARG A 112 -13.88 1.69 -0.10
N ILE A 113 -13.37 1.87 1.11
CA ILE A 113 -12.33 1.00 1.68
C ILE A 113 -12.93 -0.37 1.99
N VAL A 114 -14.11 -0.42 2.60
CA VAL A 114 -14.82 -1.68 2.91
C VAL A 114 -15.11 -2.48 1.63
N GLY A 115 -15.58 -1.82 0.57
CA GLY A 115 -15.80 -2.48 -0.72
C GLY A 115 -14.52 -3.06 -1.33
N ARG A 116 -13.39 -2.35 -1.24
CA ARG A 116 -12.08 -2.84 -1.69
C ARG A 116 -11.58 -4.01 -0.84
N LEU A 117 -11.78 -3.97 0.48
CA LEU A 117 -11.45 -5.08 1.36
C LEU A 117 -12.24 -6.33 0.97
N ALA A 118 -13.54 -6.21 0.69
CA ALA A 118 -14.34 -7.34 0.26
C ALA A 118 -13.83 -7.96 -1.06
N THR A 119 -13.41 -7.13 -2.03
CA THR A 119 -12.75 -7.61 -3.25
C THR A 119 -11.42 -8.30 -2.96
N LEU A 120 -10.60 -7.75 -2.05
CA LEU A 120 -9.34 -8.37 -1.62
C LEU A 120 -9.57 -9.74 -1.01
N VAL A 121 -10.54 -9.88 -0.10
CA VAL A 121 -10.91 -11.15 0.53
C VAL A 121 -11.35 -12.17 -0.53
N ALA A 122 -12.28 -11.78 -1.41
CA ALA A 122 -12.78 -12.68 -2.46
C ALA A 122 -11.67 -13.18 -3.40
N THR A 123 -10.71 -12.31 -3.75
CA THR A 123 -9.59 -12.71 -4.62
C THR A 123 -8.52 -13.52 -3.88
N HIS A 124 -8.30 -13.26 -2.59
CA HIS A 124 -7.45 -14.10 -1.73
C HIS A 124 -8.00 -15.52 -1.61
N ASP A 125 -9.29 -15.65 -1.29
CA ASP A 125 -9.97 -16.96 -1.16
C ASP A 125 -9.96 -17.73 -2.49
N ARG A 126 -10.20 -17.03 -3.60
CA ARG A 126 -10.12 -17.62 -4.95
C ARG A 126 -8.72 -18.15 -5.23
N LEU A 127 -7.67 -17.39 -4.95
CA LEU A 127 -6.30 -17.83 -5.11
C LEU A 127 -5.99 -19.03 -4.19
N ALA A 128 -6.40 -18.96 -2.92
CA ALA A 128 -6.20 -20.03 -1.95
C ALA A 128 -6.81 -21.35 -2.41
N SER A 129 -8.02 -21.31 -3.00
CA SER A 129 -8.69 -22.51 -3.54
C SER A 129 -7.93 -23.19 -4.67
N LEU A 130 -7.08 -22.46 -5.41
CA LEU A 130 -6.31 -22.99 -6.56
C LEU A 130 -4.88 -23.38 -6.20
N ARG A 131 -4.38 -23.02 -5.01
CA ARG A 131 -2.96 -23.23 -4.62
C ARG A 131 -2.57 -24.70 -4.65
N SER A 132 -3.39 -25.59 -4.08
CA SER A 132 -3.05 -27.02 -4.00
C SER A 132 -2.94 -27.68 -5.39
N ASP A 133 -3.83 -27.34 -6.32
CA ASP A 133 -3.79 -27.87 -7.68
C ASP A 133 -2.58 -27.34 -8.45
N ALA A 134 -2.31 -26.05 -8.31
CA ALA A 134 -1.15 -25.42 -8.92
C ALA A 134 0.16 -25.98 -8.35
N GLU A 135 0.23 -26.25 -7.05
CA GLU A 135 1.41 -26.85 -6.39
C GLU A 135 1.68 -28.24 -6.93
N ARG A 136 0.64 -29.05 -7.09
CA ARG A 136 0.76 -30.35 -7.75
C ARG A 136 1.24 -30.20 -9.21
N ALA A 137 0.79 -29.17 -9.93
CA ALA A 137 1.22 -28.93 -11.30
C ALA A 137 2.71 -28.53 -11.40
N ILE A 138 3.23 -27.65 -10.53
CA ILE A 138 4.65 -27.27 -10.59
C ILE A 138 5.60 -28.43 -10.28
N HIS A 139 5.13 -29.48 -9.59
CA HIS A 139 5.89 -30.70 -9.31
C HIS A 139 5.91 -31.71 -10.47
N GLN A 140 5.25 -31.41 -11.58
CA GLN A 140 5.30 -32.22 -12.79
C GLN A 140 6.27 -31.61 -13.82
N PRO A 141 6.89 -32.42 -14.70
CA PRO A 141 7.58 -31.90 -15.88
C PRO A 141 6.63 -31.07 -16.74
N ARG A 142 7.14 -30.04 -17.41
CA ARG A 142 6.34 -29.09 -18.20
C ARG A 142 5.36 -29.76 -19.16
N ALA A 143 5.79 -30.81 -19.84
CA ALA A 143 5.00 -31.57 -20.81
C ALA A 143 3.79 -32.30 -20.19
N SER A 144 3.78 -32.54 -18.88
CA SER A 144 2.72 -33.25 -18.17
C SER A 144 1.81 -32.34 -17.36
N ARG A 145 2.08 -31.03 -17.32
CA ARG A 145 1.28 -30.05 -16.57
C ARG A 145 -0.05 -29.78 -17.25
N ASP A 146 -1.12 -29.72 -16.47
CA ASP A 146 -2.40 -29.22 -16.94
C ASP A 146 -2.32 -27.70 -17.20
N THR A 147 -2.50 -27.31 -18.46
CA THR A 147 -2.45 -25.92 -18.89
C THR A 147 -3.61 -25.10 -18.33
N GLN A 148 -4.78 -25.71 -18.12
CA GLN A 148 -5.94 -25.03 -17.55
C GLN A 148 -5.70 -24.67 -16.09
N VAL A 149 -5.07 -25.56 -15.32
CA VAL A 149 -4.67 -25.28 -13.93
C VAL A 149 -3.64 -24.15 -13.88
N ALA A 150 -2.63 -24.19 -14.75
CA ALA A 150 -1.61 -23.15 -14.83
C ALA A 150 -2.17 -21.77 -15.25
N ASP A 151 -3.13 -21.73 -16.18
CA ASP A 151 -3.81 -20.50 -16.61
C ASP A 151 -4.75 -19.96 -15.51
N ALA A 152 -5.53 -20.83 -14.88
CA ALA A 152 -6.44 -20.45 -13.80
C ALA A 152 -5.68 -19.86 -12.60
N PHE A 153 -4.57 -20.49 -12.19
CA PHE A 153 -3.73 -19.97 -11.12
C PHE A 153 -3.08 -18.63 -11.50
N ARG A 154 -2.52 -18.52 -12.72
CA ARG A 154 -1.96 -17.26 -13.23
C ARG A 154 -2.96 -16.12 -13.16
N LYS A 155 -4.19 -16.36 -13.62
CA LYS A 155 -5.26 -15.37 -13.58
C LYS A 155 -5.63 -15.00 -12.15
N ALA A 156 -5.88 -15.98 -11.27
CA ALA A 156 -6.24 -15.70 -9.88
C ALA A 156 -5.14 -14.94 -9.12
N ALA A 157 -3.87 -15.29 -9.37
CA ALA A 157 -2.74 -14.59 -8.78
C ALA A 157 -2.61 -13.14 -9.27
N GLN A 158 -2.97 -12.89 -10.53
CA GLN A 158 -3.02 -11.53 -11.08
C GLN A 158 -4.21 -10.73 -10.50
N ASP A 159 -5.40 -11.33 -10.44
CA ASP A 159 -6.59 -10.69 -9.87
C ASP A 159 -6.35 -10.30 -8.39
N TYR A 160 -5.69 -11.15 -7.60
CA TYR A 160 -5.32 -10.85 -6.21
C TYR A 160 -4.28 -9.72 -6.11
N LEU A 161 -3.27 -9.70 -7.00
CA LEU A 161 -2.32 -8.58 -7.06
C LEU A 161 -3.02 -7.25 -7.32
N GLU A 162 -3.95 -7.23 -8.28
CA GLU A 162 -4.71 -6.03 -8.64
C GLU A 162 -5.60 -5.56 -7.48
N ALA A 163 -6.21 -6.48 -6.73
CA ALA A 163 -6.98 -6.14 -5.54
C ALA A 163 -6.13 -5.50 -4.44
N ILE A 164 -4.92 -6.03 -4.17
CA ILE A 164 -3.97 -5.42 -3.21
C ILE A 164 -3.62 -3.99 -3.64
N LEU A 165 -3.28 -3.80 -4.92
CA LEU A 165 -2.89 -2.48 -5.44
C LEU A 165 -4.04 -1.47 -5.42
N ALA A 166 -5.26 -1.90 -5.74
CA ALA A 166 -6.43 -1.05 -5.70
C ALA A 166 -6.78 -0.61 -4.28
N LEU A 167 -6.63 -1.49 -3.28
CA LEU A 167 -6.82 -1.13 -1.89
C LEU A 167 -5.72 -0.16 -1.41
N ALA A 168 -4.46 -0.39 -1.79
CA ALA A 168 -3.35 0.50 -1.44
C ALA A 168 -3.56 1.91 -1.99
N ALA A 169 -3.98 2.02 -3.25
CA ALA A 169 -4.29 3.31 -3.86
C ALA A 169 -5.41 4.07 -3.11
N ASN A 170 -6.46 3.36 -2.69
CA ASN A 170 -7.55 3.98 -1.92
C ASN A 170 -7.12 4.40 -0.51
N LEU A 171 -6.28 3.61 0.18
CA LEU A 171 -5.71 3.99 1.48
C LEU A 171 -4.83 5.23 1.35
N GLU A 172 -3.97 5.27 0.33
CA GLU A 172 -3.12 6.42 0.04
C GLU A 172 -3.93 7.67 -0.31
N GLU A 173 -4.96 7.56 -1.15
CA GLU A 173 -5.89 8.68 -1.44
C GLU A 173 -6.55 9.20 -0.16
N THR A 174 -6.98 8.29 0.72
CA THR A 174 -7.60 8.66 1.99
C THR A 174 -6.60 9.37 2.91
N LEU A 175 -5.34 8.92 2.96
CA LEU A 175 -4.28 9.55 3.75
C LEU A 175 -3.96 10.96 3.27
N LYS A 176 -3.91 11.19 1.95
CA LYS A 176 -3.65 12.51 1.35
C LYS A 176 -4.69 13.56 1.73
N LEU A 177 -5.93 13.14 1.98
CA LEU A 177 -7.03 14.03 2.37
C LEU A 177 -6.99 14.46 3.84
N VAL A 178 -6.11 13.88 4.67
CA VAL A 178 -6.09 14.18 6.12
C VAL A 178 -5.21 15.38 6.46
N ASP A 179 -3.99 15.44 5.92
CA ASP A 179 -3.02 16.50 6.23
C ASP A 179 -2.01 16.71 5.07
N PRO A 180 -1.67 17.97 4.71
CA PRO A 180 -0.70 18.26 3.65
C PRO A 180 0.71 17.67 3.85
N VAL A 181 1.18 17.54 5.10
CA VAL A 181 2.46 16.89 5.42
C VAL A 181 2.40 15.39 5.11
N VAL A 182 1.27 14.75 5.44
CA VAL A 182 1.02 13.35 5.12
C VAL A 182 0.94 13.14 3.61
N ASP A 183 0.33 14.05 2.87
CA ASP A 183 0.34 14.01 1.40
C ASP A 183 1.77 14.02 0.84
N GLN A 184 2.64 14.92 1.32
CA GLN A 184 4.04 14.93 0.91
C GLN A 184 4.74 13.59 1.20
N MET A 185 4.51 12.99 2.37
CA MET A 185 5.08 11.68 2.73
C MET A 185 4.56 10.55 1.82
N VAL A 186 3.27 10.54 1.49
CA VAL A 186 2.70 9.57 0.55
C VAL A 186 3.32 9.74 -0.84
N ASN A 187 3.54 10.97 -1.30
CA ASN A 187 4.19 11.23 -2.59
C ASN A 187 5.67 10.74 -2.62
N VAL A 188 6.40 10.88 -1.51
CA VAL A 188 7.74 10.32 -1.35
C VAL A 188 7.70 8.79 -1.39
N LYS A 189 6.78 8.16 -0.65
CA LYS A 189 6.57 6.70 -0.69
C LYS A 189 6.28 6.21 -2.10
N GLN A 190 5.38 6.87 -2.82
CA GLN A 190 5.02 6.53 -4.21
C GLN A 190 6.22 6.66 -5.15
N SER A 191 7.05 7.69 -4.99
CA SER A 191 8.26 7.89 -5.79
C SER A 191 9.33 6.82 -5.50
N ALA A 192 9.56 6.49 -4.23
CA ALA A 192 10.45 5.40 -3.84
C ALA A 192 9.97 4.04 -4.37
N TRP A 193 8.66 3.79 -4.31
CA TRP A 193 8.04 2.59 -4.86
C TRP A 193 8.21 2.48 -6.37
N ALA A 194 7.98 3.58 -7.10
CA ALA A 194 8.21 3.65 -8.54
C ALA A 194 9.68 3.35 -8.88
N ALA A 195 10.63 3.97 -8.18
CA ALA A 195 12.06 3.71 -8.37
C ALA A 195 12.41 2.23 -8.15
N ARG A 196 11.86 1.59 -7.10
CA ARG A 196 12.05 0.14 -6.86
C ARG A 196 11.53 -0.72 -8.01
N ASN A 197 10.34 -0.40 -8.54
CA ASN A 197 9.76 -1.18 -9.64
C ASN A 197 10.59 -1.07 -10.92
N PHE A 198 11.05 0.13 -11.28
CA PHE A 198 11.88 0.33 -12.47
C PHE A 198 13.25 -0.34 -12.34
N GLY A 199 13.88 -0.28 -11.15
CA GLY A 199 15.10 -1.04 -10.88
C GLY A 199 14.90 -2.55 -11.00
N GLY A 200 13.75 -3.06 -10.53
CA GLY A 200 13.39 -4.48 -10.68
C GLY A 200 13.18 -4.91 -12.14
N LEU A 201 12.50 -4.08 -12.94
CA LEU A 201 12.33 -4.34 -14.39
C LEU A 201 13.66 -4.41 -15.11
N PHE A 202 14.58 -3.49 -14.79
CA PHE A 202 15.93 -3.49 -15.34
C PHE A 202 16.69 -4.78 -14.98
N ALA A 203 16.65 -5.20 -13.71
CA ALA A 203 17.27 -6.44 -13.27
C ALA A 203 16.73 -7.68 -14.01
N VAL A 204 15.40 -7.79 -14.17
CA VAL A 204 14.76 -8.90 -14.90
C VAL A 204 15.23 -8.95 -16.37
N ARG A 205 15.44 -7.79 -17.02
CA ARG A 205 15.98 -7.76 -18.39
C ARG A 205 17.41 -8.28 -18.47
N ILE A 206 18.24 -7.99 -17.46
CA ILE A 206 19.62 -8.50 -17.38
C ILE A 206 19.58 -10.02 -17.21
N GLU A 207 18.77 -10.50 -16.28
CA GLU A 207 18.60 -11.93 -16.01
C GLU A 207 18.11 -12.69 -17.24
N ASN A 208 17.12 -12.18 -17.97
CA ASN A 208 16.62 -12.80 -19.20
C ASN A 208 17.69 -12.88 -20.31
N ALA A 209 18.55 -11.87 -20.44
CA ALA A 209 19.63 -11.90 -21.41
C ALA A 209 20.76 -12.84 -21.01
N ALA A 210 21.12 -12.86 -19.73
CA ALA A 210 22.06 -13.83 -19.19
C ALA A 210 21.55 -15.27 -19.38
N ALA A 211 20.28 -15.52 -19.09
CA ALA A 211 19.65 -16.84 -19.24
C ALA A 211 19.50 -17.28 -20.70
N SER A 212 19.24 -16.35 -21.63
CA SER A 212 19.12 -16.66 -23.05
C SER A 212 20.48 -16.80 -23.77
N GLY A 213 21.57 -16.38 -23.13
CA GLY A 213 22.91 -16.35 -23.73
C GLY A 213 23.02 -15.39 -24.93
N LYS A 214 22.03 -14.53 -25.14
CA LYS A 214 21.98 -13.58 -26.25
C LYS A 214 22.30 -12.18 -25.76
N PRO A 215 23.13 -11.41 -26.50
CA PRO A 215 23.29 -9.99 -26.20
C PRO A 215 21.95 -9.27 -26.37
N TRP A 216 21.76 -8.18 -25.61
CA TRP A 216 20.59 -7.31 -25.74
C TRP A 216 20.44 -6.83 -27.17
N SER A 217 19.24 -6.97 -27.73
CA SER A 217 18.90 -6.36 -29.01
C SER A 217 18.86 -4.83 -28.87
N PRO A 218 18.99 -4.04 -29.96
CA PRO A 218 18.84 -2.59 -29.87
C PRO A 218 17.53 -2.14 -29.19
N PRO A 219 16.37 -2.79 -29.42
CA PRO A 219 15.16 -2.56 -28.63
C PRO A 219 15.31 -2.79 -27.11
N ASP A 220 16.03 -3.84 -26.69
CA ASP A 220 16.26 -4.14 -25.27
C ASP A 220 17.15 -3.08 -24.60
N ILE A 221 18.15 -2.56 -25.33
CA ILE A 221 19.02 -1.48 -24.87
C ILE A 221 18.22 -0.20 -24.64
N VAL A 222 17.36 0.18 -25.60
CA VAL A 222 16.48 1.36 -25.47
C VAL A 222 15.52 1.18 -24.29
N ALA A 223 14.86 0.04 -24.20
CA ALA A 223 13.93 -0.24 -23.10
C ALA A 223 14.63 -0.24 -21.72
N GLY A 224 15.84 -0.80 -21.64
CA GLY A 224 16.67 -0.76 -20.43
C GLY A 224 17.09 0.66 -20.06
N ALA A 225 17.51 1.47 -21.03
CA ALA A 225 17.84 2.88 -20.81
C ALA A 225 16.62 3.70 -20.35
N GLU A 226 15.43 3.42 -20.89
CA GLU A 226 14.19 4.03 -20.43
C GLU A 226 13.83 3.63 -19.00
N ASP A 227 13.99 2.35 -18.62
CA ASP A 227 13.75 1.87 -17.26
C ASP A 227 14.67 2.59 -16.25
N VAL A 228 15.96 2.71 -16.57
CA VAL A 228 16.94 3.47 -15.77
C VAL A 228 16.59 4.97 -15.73
N GLY A 229 16.19 5.56 -16.85
CA GLY A 229 15.76 6.96 -16.93
C GLY A 229 14.51 7.25 -16.09
N ARG A 230 13.52 6.35 -16.12
CA ARG A 230 12.32 6.42 -15.27
C ARG A 230 12.68 6.29 -13.79
N GLN A 231 13.58 5.36 -13.44
CA GLN A 231 14.09 5.24 -12.07
C GLN A 231 14.74 6.54 -11.57
N ALA A 232 15.62 7.15 -12.37
CA ALA A 232 16.30 8.39 -12.00
C ALA A 232 15.33 9.58 -11.84
N ARG A 233 14.31 9.69 -12.70
CA ARG A 233 13.29 10.76 -12.64
C ARG A 233 12.48 10.72 -11.34
N HIS A 234 12.20 9.52 -10.82
CA HIS A 234 11.47 9.35 -9.56
C HIS A 234 12.38 9.47 -8.33
N GLY A 235 13.67 9.14 -8.44
CA GLY A 235 14.65 9.33 -7.36
C GLY A 235 15.11 10.79 -7.16
N ALA A 236 15.13 11.60 -8.22
CA ALA A 236 15.60 13.00 -8.16
C ALA A 236 14.53 14.01 -7.70
N ARG A 237 13.31 13.55 -7.40
CA ARG A 237 12.17 14.38 -6.97
C ARG A 237 11.85 14.26 -5.46
N CYS A 238 12.62 13.46 -4.73
CA CYS A 238 12.60 13.37 -3.27
C CYS A 238 13.72 14.23 -2.69
#